data_AF-A0A2S8FQI6-F1
#
_entry.id   AF-A0A2S8FQI6-F1
#
_cell.length_a   1.000
_cell.length_b   1.000
_cell.length_c   1.000
_cell.angle_alpha   90.00
_cell.angle_beta   90.00
_cell.angle_gamma   90.00
#
_symmetry.space_group_name_H-M   'P 1'
#
loop_
_entity.id
_entity.type
_entity.pdbx_description
1 polymer ?
#
loop_
_entity_poly.entity_id
_entity_poly.type
_entity_poly.pdbx_seq_one_letter_code
_entity_poly.pdbx_strand_id
1 'polypeptide(L)'
;MFEIDHPPLRQLYDLNRTLRQRESLLGSGLSPGLERVGLCLMSDLFRSSWSPLEKPVEAGDWCRPLNTYPFAVTGGEDTQFGLLVEKDRVTAESPVVLTVPHSGGNAEASNFIVGENLIDFLCLGYYRGYFSLEQLAFGFRDTLNAHLSPDWKPHKADVYIEMIEEEEQAVLDALIEAFDLEPSSYDLETFLELQDRHKPKLNYPPDEE
;
A
#
# COMPACT_ATOMS: atom_id res chain seq x y z
N MET A 1 11.24 15.85 -12.25
CA MET A 1 10.26 14.95 -12.91
C MET A 1 10.93 13.59 -12.96
N PHE A 2 10.34 12.59 -12.32
CA PHE A 2 10.93 11.24 -12.24
C PHE A 2 10.72 10.48 -13.54
N GLU A 3 11.67 9.62 -13.89
CA GLU A 3 11.52 8.64 -14.95
C GLU A 3 10.82 7.39 -14.36
N ILE A 4 9.69 6.99 -14.95
CA ILE A 4 8.88 5.85 -14.47
C ILE A 4 8.92 4.74 -15.51
N ASP A 5 9.64 3.67 -15.19
CA ASP A 5 9.67 2.42 -15.95
C ASP A 5 9.32 1.25 -15.02
N HIS A 6 8.02 1.10 -14.77
CA HIS A 6 7.52 0.15 -13.79
C HIS A 6 6.39 -0.72 -14.39
N PRO A 7 6.72 -1.79 -15.12
CA PRO A 7 5.71 -2.65 -15.77
C PRO A 7 4.67 -3.23 -14.81
N PRO A 8 5.03 -3.75 -13.61
CA PRO A 8 4.03 -4.27 -12.66
C PRO A 8 3.00 -3.22 -12.21
N LEU A 9 3.43 -1.97 -12.01
CA LEU A 9 2.54 -0.86 -11.64
C LEU A 9 1.55 -0.55 -12.77
N ARG A 10 2.01 -0.57 -14.03
CA ARG A 10 1.12 -0.41 -15.19
C ARG A 10 0.08 -1.52 -15.26
N GLN A 11 0.51 -2.76 -15.06
CA GLN A 11 -0.38 -3.92 -15.01
C GLN A 11 -1.42 -3.78 -13.88
N LEU A 12 -1.04 -3.26 -12.72
CA LEU A 12 -1.94 -3.01 -11.59
C LEU A 12 -3.03 -1.99 -11.96
N TYR A 13 -2.65 -0.88 -12.61
CA TYR A 13 -3.60 0.10 -13.12
C TYR A 13 -4.56 -0.49 -14.17
N ASP A 14 -4.07 -1.32 -15.07
CA ASP A 14 -4.88 -1.95 -16.12
C ASP A 14 -5.84 -3.01 -15.55
N LEU A 15 -5.41 -3.80 -14.56
CA LEU A 15 -6.26 -4.72 -13.81
C LEU A 15 -7.40 -3.96 -13.13
N ASN A 16 -7.08 -2.91 -12.37
CA ASN A 16 -8.07 -2.11 -11.67
C ASN A 16 -9.11 -1.50 -12.62
N ARG A 17 -8.67 -1.00 -13.78
CA ARG A 17 -9.58 -0.50 -14.83
C ARG A 17 -10.54 -1.61 -15.31
N THR A 18 -10.04 -2.81 -15.48
CA THR A 18 -10.83 -3.98 -15.91
C THR A 18 -11.86 -4.37 -14.85
N LEU A 19 -11.48 -4.43 -13.58
CA LEU A 19 -12.38 -4.74 -12.48
C LEU A 19 -13.51 -3.70 -12.37
N ARG A 20 -13.17 -2.41 -12.43
CA ARG A 20 -14.17 -1.33 -12.40
C ARG A 20 -15.17 -1.39 -13.55
N GLN A 21 -14.71 -1.71 -14.76
CA GLN A 21 -15.59 -1.86 -15.91
C GLN A 21 -16.57 -3.04 -15.74
N ARG A 22 -16.13 -4.14 -15.14
CA ARG A 22 -16.99 -5.30 -14.86
C ARG A 22 -18.07 -4.96 -13.83
N GLU A 23 -17.72 -4.31 -12.73
CA GLU A 23 -18.68 -3.93 -11.68
C GLU A 23 -19.69 -2.88 -12.15
N SER A 24 -19.26 -1.90 -12.96
CA SER A 24 -20.16 -0.91 -13.56
C SER A 24 -21.25 -1.55 -14.44
N LEU A 25 -21.01 -2.74 -14.99
CA LEU A 25 -21.99 -3.50 -15.77
C LEU A 25 -22.94 -4.31 -14.88
N LEU A 26 -22.54 -4.64 -13.65
CA LEU A 26 -23.30 -5.46 -12.70
C LEU A 26 -24.21 -4.61 -11.79
N GLY A 27 -24.01 -3.30 -11.71
CA GLY A 27 -24.91 -2.38 -10.99
C GLY A 27 -24.86 -2.52 -9.46
N SER A 28 -23.82 -3.15 -8.91
CA SER A 28 -23.55 -3.17 -7.48
C SER A 28 -23.16 -1.75 -7.03
N GLY A 29 -23.96 -1.11 -6.18
CA GLY A 29 -23.67 0.24 -5.65
C GLY A 29 -22.50 0.29 -4.64
N LEU A 30 -21.52 -0.59 -4.80
CA LEU A 30 -20.36 -0.76 -3.95
C LEU A 30 -19.12 -0.18 -4.65
N SER A 31 -18.09 0.16 -3.87
CA SER A 31 -16.81 0.70 -4.34
C SER A 31 -16.15 -0.26 -5.35
N PRO A 32 -16.05 0.07 -6.65
CA PRO A 32 -15.59 -0.90 -7.64
C PRO A 32 -14.08 -1.01 -7.75
N GLY A 33 -13.55 -2.22 -7.94
CA GLY A 33 -12.12 -2.45 -8.22
C GLY A 33 -11.25 -2.72 -6.99
N LEU A 34 -9.96 -2.37 -7.07
CA LEU A 34 -8.96 -2.71 -6.05
C LEU A 34 -9.17 -2.01 -4.70
N GLU A 35 -9.97 -0.95 -4.67
CA GLU A 35 -10.35 -0.27 -3.43
C GLU A 35 -11.06 -1.18 -2.43
N ARG A 36 -11.74 -2.25 -2.90
CA ARG A 36 -12.36 -3.26 -2.03
C ARG A 36 -11.35 -4.02 -1.17
N VAL A 37 -10.11 -4.11 -1.59
CA VAL A 37 -9.05 -4.77 -0.82
C VAL A 37 -8.11 -3.74 -0.17
N GLY A 38 -8.50 -2.47 -0.10
CA GLY A 38 -7.68 -1.41 0.47
C GLY A 38 -6.58 -0.88 -0.45
N LEU A 39 -6.76 -0.97 -1.78
CA LEU A 39 -5.88 -0.36 -2.77
C LEU A 39 -6.62 0.64 -3.65
N CYS A 40 -6.84 1.84 -3.11
CA CYS A 40 -7.38 2.96 -3.85
C CYS A 40 -6.25 3.59 -4.69
N LEU A 41 -6.17 3.20 -5.96
CA LEU A 41 -5.12 3.69 -6.86
C LEU A 41 -5.25 5.20 -7.10
N MET A 42 -4.13 5.91 -7.01
CA MET A 42 -4.02 7.36 -7.20
C MET A 42 -4.67 7.84 -8.50
N SER A 43 -4.53 7.08 -9.61
CA SER A 43 -5.15 7.40 -10.90
C SER A 43 -6.66 7.64 -10.84
N ASP A 44 -7.33 7.04 -9.86
CA ASP A 44 -8.79 7.08 -9.73
C ASP A 44 -9.25 8.28 -8.91
N LEU A 45 -8.43 8.73 -7.96
CA LEU A 45 -8.67 9.95 -7.18
C LEU A 45 -8.51 11.21 -8.04
N PHE A 46 -7.70 11.14 -9.10
CA PHE A 46 -7.28 12.31 -9.88
C PHE A 46 -8.05 12.54 -11.18
N ARG A 47 -9.27 11.98 -11.31
CA ARG A 47 -10.19 12.29 -12.42
C ARG A 47 -10.63 13.77 -12.48
N SER A 48 -10.35 14.59 -11.46
CA SER A 48 -10.44 16.05 -11.53
C SER A 48 -9.07 16.71 -11.33
N SER A 49 -8.44 17.07 -12.44
CA SER A 49 -7.45 18.16 -12.57
C SER A 49 -6.27 18.22 -11.58
N TRP A 50 -5.79 17.08 -11.08
CA TRP A 50 -4.63 17.06 -10.18
C TRP A 50 -3.39 16.49 -10.87
N SER A 51 -2.29 17.22 -10.81
CA SER A 51 -0.97 16.73 -11.21
C SER A 51 -0.35 15.96 -10.04
N PRO A 52 0.23 14.75 -10.24
CA PRO A 52 1.11 14.05 -9.28
C PRO A 52 2.19 14.90 -8.60
N LEU A 53 2.44 16.08 -9.14
CA LEU A 53 3.47 17.03 -8.72
C LEU A 53 2.91 18.29 -8.04
N GLU A 54 1.60 18.50 -8.00
CA GLU A 54 0.97 19.61 -7.28
C GLU A 54 0.50 19.10 -5.92
N LYS A 55 1.34 19.20 -4.88
CA LYS A 55 1.04 18.76 -3.50
C LYS A 55 -0.44 18.86 -3.10
N PRO A 56 -1.10 17.79 -2.61
CA PRO A 56 -2.22 17.97 -1.72
C PRO A 56 -1.60 18.38 -0.38
N VAL A 57 -1.53 19.67 -0.12
CA VAL A 57 -1.57 20.17 1.26
C VAL A 57 -2.95 19.70 1.74
N GLU A 58 -3.07 18.77 2.69
CA GLU A 58 -3.37 19.19 4.06
C GLU A 58 -3.31 18.02 5.08
N ALA A 59 -3.00 16.77 4.69
CA ALA A 59 -2.83 15.67 5.65
C ALA A 59 -1.67 14.73 5.28
N GLY A 60 -0.77 14.47 6.23
CA GLY A 60 0.39 13.58 6.06
C GLY A 60 1.66 14.17 5.43
N ASP A 61 1.63 15.43 5.00
CA ASP A 61 2.78 16.11 4.39
C ASP A 61 3.99 16.23 5.32
N TRP A 62 3.76 16.20 6.64
CA TRP A 62 4.81 16.30 7.67
C TRP A 62 5.68 15.03 7.79
N CYS A 63 5.13 13.85 7.43
CA CYS A 63 5.83 12.57 7.59
C CYS A 63 6.09 11.85 6.25
N ARG A 64 5.48 12.29 5.16
CA ARG A 64 5.67 11.65 3.84
C ARG A 64 7.08 11.90 3.33
N PRO A 65 7.86 10.84 3.00
CA PRO A 65 9.18 11.01 2.41
C PRO A 65 9.12 11.69 1.04
N LEU A 66 9.93 12.71 0.84
CA LEU A 66 10.04 13.55 -0.36
C LEU A 66 10.53 12.77 -1.60
N ASN A 67 11.21 11.64 -1.39
CA ASN A 67 11.70 10.77 -2.45
C ASN A 67 10.82 9.52 -2.62
N THR A 68 9.51 9.65 -2.47
CA THR A 68 8.55 8.59 -2.79
C THR A 68 7.62 9.02 -3.91
N TYR A 69 7.25 8.08 -4.77
CA TYR A 69 6.24 8.25 -5.80
C TYR A 69 4.93 7.59 -5.34
N PRO A 70 3.91 8.36 -4.89
CA PRO A 70 2.67 7.79 -4.40
C PRO A 70 1.89 7.11 -5.54
N PHE A 71 1.37 5.90 -5.29
CA PHE A 71 0.59 5.17 -6.30
C PHE A 71 -0.77 4.67 -5.79
N ALA A 72 -0.96 4.54 -4.47
CA ALA A 72 -2.24 4.15 -3.87
C ALA A 72 -2.41 4.72 -2.46
N VAL A 73 -3.65 4.72 -1.96
CA VAL A 73 -4.02 4.90 -0.54
C VAL A 73 -4.85 3.72 -0.07
N THR A 74 -4.92 3.50 1.25
CA THR A 74 -5.78 2.45 1.81
C THR A 74 -7.27 2.80 1.75
N GLY A 75 -7.61 4.09 1.65
CA GLY A 75 -8.96 4.61 1.83
C GLY A 75 -9.30 4.99 3.28
N GLY A 76 -8.36 4.76 4.22
CA GLY A 76 -8.43 5.23 5.61
C GLY A 76 -7.81 6.61 5.82
N GLU A 77 -7.31 6.85 7.04
CA GLU A 77 -6.78 8.10 7.62
C GLU A 77 -5.50 8.62 6.91
N ASP A 78 -5.60 8.94 5.62
CA ASP A 78 -4.53 9.44 4.74
C ASP A 78 -3.31 8.49 4.60
N THR A 79 -3.49 7.22 4.96
CA THR A 79 -2.48 6.18 4.79
C THR A 79 -2.23 5.93 3.30
N GLN A 80 -0.96 6.03 2.89
CA GLN A 80 -0.55 5.95 1.48
C GLN A 80 0.53 4.91 1.24
N PHE A 81 0.56 4.40 0.02
CA PHE A 81 1.62 3.57 -0.54
C PHE A 81 2.36 4.36 -1.62
N GLY A 82 3.68 4.38 -1.51
CA GLY A 82 4.57 5.00 -2.49
C GLY A 82 5.74 4.10 -2.86
N LEU A 83 6.33 4.34 -4.02
CA LEU A 83 7.54 3.67 -4.47
C LEU A 83 8.74 4.54 -4.14
N LEU A 84 9.77 3.97 -3.50
CA LEU A 84 11.02 4.67 -3.23
C LEU A 84 11.70 5.07 -4.54
N VAL A 85 11.98 6.36 -4.68
CA VAL A 85 12.69 6.95 -5.81
C VAL A 85 14.19 6.94 -5.51
N GLU A 86 14.95 6.22 -6.32
CA GLU A 86 16.42 6.23 -6.27
C GLU A 86 16.96 6.76 -7.60
N LYS A 87 17.87 7.74 -7.55
CA LYS A 87 18.48 8.36 -8.73
C LYS A 87 17.44 8.88 -9.74
N ASP A 88 16.41 9.56 -9.23
CA ASP A 88 15.30 10.13 -9.99
C ASP A 88 14.48 9.11 -10.82
N ARG A 89 14.54 7.84 -10.44
CA ARG A 89 13.87 6.74 -11.14
C ARG A 89 12.95 5.95 -10.23
N VAL A 90 11.83 5.54 -10.81
CA VAL A 90 10.91 4.54 -10.26
C VAL A 90 10.96 3.34 -11.19
N THR A 91 11.40 2.20 -10.66
CA THR A 91 11.60 0.96 -11.44
C THR A 91 10.87 -0.21 -10.80
N ALA A 92 10.79 -1.35 -11.49
CA ALA A 92 10.21 -2.56 -10.90
C ALA A 92 10.90 -3.01 -9.59
N GLU A 93 12.16 -2.62 -9.36
CA GLU A 93 12.93 -2.92 -8.15
C GLU A 93 12.76 -1.86 -7.04
N SER A 94 11.88 -0.87 -7.23
CA SER A 94 11.66 0.19 -6.23
C SER A 94 10.89 -0.38 -5.03
N PRO A 95 11.43 -0.25 -3.79
CA PRO A 95 10.72 -0.66 -2.58
C PRO A 95 9.41 0.08 -2.39
N VAL A 96 8.42 -0.61 -1.82
CA VAL A 96 7.14 -0.01 -1.44
C VAL A 96 7.23 0.53 -0.02
N VAL A 97 6.88 1.80 0.12
CA VAL A 97 6.81 2.55 1.38
C VAL A 97 5.35 2.76 1.73
N LEU A 98 4.96 2.30 2.91
CA LEU A 98 3.73 2.67 3.59
C LEU A 98 4.01 3.89 4.47
N THR A 99 3.17 4.92 4.37
CA THR A 99 3.19 6.09 5.27
C THR A 99 1.85 6.16 6.01
N VAL A 100 1.89 6.25 7.34
CA VAL A 100 0.74 6.31 8.26
C VAL A 100 0.79 7.62 9.06
N PRO A 101 0.21 8.72 8.54
CA PRO A 101 0.27 10.04 9.18
C PRO A 101 -0.32 10.12 10.58
N HIS A 102 -1.37 9.35 10.87
CA HIS A 102 -2.11 9.45 12.12
C HIS A 102 -1.54 8.58 13.24
N SER A 103 -0.33 8.05 13.07
CA SER A 103 0.36 7.23 14.08
C SER A 103 0.73 8.00 15.36
N GLY A 104 0.72 9.34 15.31
CA GLY A 104 1.07 10.22 16.45
C GLY A 104 2.56 10.20 16.82
N GLY A 105 3.40 9.59 15.97
CA GLY A 105 4.85 9.51 16.15
C GLY A 105 5.62 10.66 15.50
N ASN A 106 6.89 10.38 15.16
CA ASN A 106 7.69 11.23 14.28
C ASN A 106 7.62 10.70 12.83
N ALA A 107 8.28 11.41 11.90
CA ALA A 107 8.24 11.04 10.48
C ALA A 107 8.78 9.61 10.25
N GLU A 108 9.88 9.24 10.90
CA GLU A 108 10.50 7.91 10.75
C GLU A 108 9.65 6.75 11.28
N ALA A 109 8.95 6.97 12.40
CA ALA A 109 8.06 5.99 13.02
C ALA A 109 6.74 5.83 12.24
N SER A 110 6.39 6.80 11.40
CA SER A 110 5.18 6.80 10.58
C SER A 110 5.36 6.09 9.23
N ASN A 111 6.57 5.63 8.91
CA ASN A 111 6.87 5.02 7.61
C ASN A 111 7.34 3.58 7.77
N PHE A 112 6.93 2.69 6.88
CA PHE A 112 7.30 1.28 6.88
C PHE A 112 7.61 0.83 5.46
N ILE A 113 8.62 -0.01 5.29
CA ILE A 113 8.90 -0.65 4.01
C ILE A 113 8.08 -1.93 3.97
N VAL A 114 7.12 -2.03 3.04
CA VAL A 114 6.13 -3.11 2.99
C VAL A 114 6.34 -4.05 1.80
N GLY A 115 7.44 -3.88 1.07
CA GLY A 115 7.91 -4.79 0.04
C GLY A 115 9.24 -4.31 -0.54
N GLU A 116 10.15 -5.23 -0.88
CA GLU A 116 11.39 -4.90 -1.61
C GLU A 116 11.10 -4.40 -3.02
N ASN A 117 9.95 -4.78 -3.56
CA ASN A 117 9.38 -4.34 -4.83
C ASN A 117 7.85 -4.41 -4.77
N LEU A 118 7.16 -4.03 -5.87
CA LEU A 118 5.69 -4.07 -5.92
C LEU A 118 5.13 -5.50 -5.77
N ILE A 119 5.77 -6.53 -6.34
CA ILE A 119 5.27 -7.91 -6.25
C ILE A 119 5.33 -8.40 -4.81
N ASP A 120 6.45 -8.19 -4.11
CA ASP A 120 6.59 -8.55 -2.70
C ASP A 120 5.52 -7.88 -1.82
N PHE A 121 5.22 -6.61 -2.10
CA PHE A 121 4.14 -5.89 -1.45
C PHE A 121 2.77 -6.52 -1.74
N LEU A 122 2.51 -6.91 -3.00
CA LEU A 122 1.26 -7.59 -3.35
C LEU A 122 1.12 -8.95 -2.65
N CYS A 123 2.21 -9.70 -2.52
CA CYS A 123 2.25 -10.96 -1.77
C CYS A 123 1.98 -10.75 -0.26
N LEU A 124 2.33 -9.60 0.32
CA LEU A 124 2.00 -9.28 1.73
C LEU A 124 0.49 -9.10 1.94
N GLY A 125 -0.22 -8.61 0.93
CA GLY A 125 -1.68 -8.46 0.96
C GLY A 125 -2.45 -9.76 0.68
N TYR A 126 -1.76 -10.87 0.37
CA TYR A 126 -2.34 -12.09 -0.17
C TYR A 126 -3.55 -12.64 0.61
N TYR A 127 -3.54 -12.56 1.95
CA TYR A 127 -4.64 -13.09 2.77
C TYR A 127 -5.67 -12.04 3.23
N ARG A 128 -5.27 -10.77 3.33
CA ARG A 128 -5.99 -9.74 4.11
C ARG A 128 -6.14 -8.41 3.38
N GLY A 129 -5.67 -8.33 2.13
CA GLY A 129 -5.62 -7.07 1.41
C GLY A 129 -4.64 -6.11 2.08
N TYR A 130 -4.93 -4.82 1.97
CA TYR A 130 -3.94 -3.77 2.20
C TYR A 130 -4.41 -2.70 3.18
N PHE A 131 -5.71 -2.65 3.49
CA PHE A 131 -6.27 -1.66 4.42
C PHE A 131 -5.65 -1.78 5.82
N SER A 132 -5.64 -2.99 6.38
CA SER A 132 -5.12 -3.25 7.73
C SER A 132 -3.61 -3.07 7.89
N LEU A 133 -2.85 -2.88 6.80
CA LEU A 133 -1.41 -2.62 6.90
C LEU A 133 -1.08 -1.34 7.65
N GLU A 134 -2.01 -0.37 7.72
CA GLU A 134 -1.85 0.82 8.56
C GLU A 134 -1.65 0.50 10.05
N GLN A 135 -2.12 -0.68 10.49
CA GLN A 135 -1.95 -1.15 11.87
C GLN A 135 -0.50 -1.47 12.21
N LEU A 136 0.42 -1.53 11.24
CA LEU A 136 1.86 -1.62 11.50
C LEU A 136 2.37 -0.48 12.40
N ALA A 137 1.73 0.69 12.34
CA ALA A 137 2.05 1.83 13.19
C ALA A 137 1.62 1.67 14.66
N PHE A 138 0.59 0.87 14.94
CA PHE A 138 0.00 0.71 16.27
C PHE A 138 0.37 -0.63 16.92
N GLY A 139 0.61 -1.66 16.12
CA GLY A 139 0.89 -3.03 16.54
C GLY A 139 1.70 -3.79 15.50
N PHE A 140 2.96 -3.38 15.29
CA PHE A 140 3.84 -3.91 14.24
C PHE A 140 3.88 -5.43 14.14
N ARG A 141 4.17 -6.13 15.25
CA ARG A 141 4.33 -7.59 15.25
C ARG A 141 3.01 -8.32 15.01
N ASP A 142 1.95 -7.87 15.65
CA ASP A 142 0.64 -8.53 15.56
C ASP A 142 0.03 -8.34 14.18
N THR A 143 0.18 -7.14 13.60
CA THR A 143 -0.22 -6.85 12.21
C THR A 143 0.56 -7.69 11.23
N LEU A 144 1.89 -7.75 11.35
CA LEU A 144 2.69 -8.56 10.44
C LEU A 144 2.35 -10.05 10.55
N ASN A 145 2.21 -10.57 11.78
CA ASN A 145 1.79 -11.96 11.99
C ASN A 145 0.43 -12.27 11.37
N ALA A 146 -0.50 -11.31 11.40
CA ALA A 146 -1.77 -11.45 10.71
C ALA A 146 -1.56 -11.58 9.20
N HIS A 147 -0.79 -10.69 8.57
CA HIS A 147 -0.57 -10.75 7.12
C HIS A 147 0.24 -11.96 6.63
N LEU A 148 1.10 -12.53 7.47
CA LEU A 148 1.95 -13.68 7.10
C LEU A 148 1.31 -15.06 7.40
N SER A 149 0.18 -15.12 8.09
CA SER A 149 -0.42 -16.38 8.52
C SER A 149 -1.83 -16.59 7.96
N PRO A 150 -2.10 -17.70 7.24
CA PRO A 150 -3.46 -18.04 6.82
C PRO A 150 -4.38 -18.34 8.02
N ASP A 151 -3.82 -18.91 9.08
CA ASP A 151 -4.58 -19.38 10.25
C ASP A 151 -4.74 -18.33 11.35
N TRP A 152 -4.25 -17.10 11.14
CA TRP A 152 -4.42 -16.03 12.12
C TRP A 152 -5.90 -15.72 12.33
N LYS A 153 -6.27 -15.54 13.60
CA LYS A 153 -7.64 -15.24 14.03
C LYS A 153 -7.64 -13.95 14.83
N PRO A 154 -8.60 -13.06 14.60
CA PRO A 154 -8.69 -11.81 15.34
C PRO A 154 -8.91 -12.10 16.83
N HIS A 155 -8.03 -11.55 17.66
CA HIS A 155 -8.28 -11.43 19.09
C HIS A 155 -9.17 -10.21 19.34
N LYS A 156 -9.88 -10.15 20.48
CA LYS A 156 -10.77 -9.01 20.81
C LYS A 156 -10.09 -7.62 20.82
N ALA A 157 -8.76 -7.58 20.85
CA ALA A 157 -7.98 -6.35 20.80
C ALA A 157 -7.59 -5.92 19.37
N ASP A 158 -7.75 -6.81 18.38
CA ASP A 158 -7.28 -6.63 17.00
C ASP A 158 -8.38 -6.04 16.11
N VAL A 159 -9.12 -5.06 16.66
CA VAL A 159 -10.41 -4.57 16.11
C VAL A 159 -10.30 -3.98 14.69
N TYR A 160 -9.08 -3.75 14.19
CA TYR A 160 -8.82 -3.15 12.88
C TYR A 160 -8.12 -4.08 11.88
N ILE A 161 -7.98 -5.37 12.21
CA ILE A 161 -7.52 -6.40 11.27
C ILE A 161 -8.71 -7.33 11.02
N GLU A 162 -9.51 -6.98 10.03
CA GLU A 162 -10.72 -7.71 9.69
C GLU A 162 -10.43 -8.89 8.75
N MET A 163 -11.35 -9.84 8.72
CA MET A 163 -11.31 -10.93 7.75
C MET A 163 -11.92 -10.42 6.44
N ILE A 164 -11.31 -10.80 5.32
CA ILE A 164 -11.84 -10.50 3.99
C ILE A 164 -13.21 -11.16 3.80
N GLU A 165 -14.18 -10.37 3.35
CA GLU A 165 -15.52 -10.83 2.96
C GLU A 165 -15.51 -11.50 1.57
N GLU A 166 -16.57 -12.25 1.22
CA GLU A 166 -16.63 -13.00 -0.04
C GLU A 166 -16.42 -12.12 -1.29
N GLU A 167 -16.92 -10.90 -1.27
CA GLU A 167 -16.79 -9.97 -2.39
C GLU A 167 -15.39 -9.36 -2.51
N GLU A 168 -14.74 -9.11 -1.37
CA GLU A 168 -13.34 -8.67 -1.30
C GLU A 168 -12.41 -9.81 -1.74
N GLN A 169 -12.75 -11.06 -1.38
CA GLN A 169 -12.01 -12.25 -1.80
C GLN A 169 -12.01 -12.38 -3.32
N ALA A 170 -13.12 -12.13 -4.01
CA ALA A 170 -13.17 -12.20 -5.47
C ALA A 170 -12.25 -11.16 -6.16
N VAL A 171 -12.09 -9.97 -5.56
CA VAL A 171 -11.13 -8.96 -6.04
C VAL A 171 -9.70 -9.40 -5.77
N LEU A 172 -9.45 -9.96 -4.58
CA LEU A 172 -8.14 -10.47 -4.20
C LEU A 172 -7.71 -11.64 -5.10
N ASP A 173 -8.61 -12.57 -5.40
CA ASP A 173 -8.37 -13.69 -6.31
C ASP A 173 -8.00 -13.21 -7.72
N ALA A 174 -8.67 -12.17 -8.22
CA ALA A 174 -8.33 -11.58 -9.51
C ALA A 174 -6.94 -10.92 -9.51
N LEU A 175 -6.54 -10.33 -8.39
CA LEU A 175 -5.20 -9.77 -8.20
C LEU A 175 -4.14 -10.87 -8.12
N ILE A 176 -4.42 -11.94 -7.38
CA ILE A 176 -3.57 -13.14 -7.27
C ILE A 176 -3.35 -13.76 -8.65
N GLU A 177 -4.42 -14.02 -9.40
CA GLU A 177 -4.34 -14.62 -10.73
C GLU A 177 -3.58 -13.71 -11.71
N ALA A 178 -3.81 -12.40 -11.67
CA ALA A 178 -3.19 -11.46 -12.60
C ALA A 178 -1.67 -11.38 -12.44
N PHE A 179 -1.15 -11.57 -11.23
CA PHE A 179 0.27 -11.45 -10.92
C PHE A 179 0.94 -12.78 -10.56
N ASP A 180 0.21 -13.89 -10.60
CA ASP A 180 0.68 -15.21 -10.15
C ASP A 180 1.24 -15.15 -8.73
N LEU A 181 0.50 -14.50 -7.83
CA LEU A 181 0.97 -14.23 -6.46
C LEU A 181 0.97 -15.53 -5.64
N GLU A 182 1.98 -15.63 -4.79
CA GLU A 182 2.04 -16.59 -3.68
C GLU A 182 2.02 -15.84 -2.35
N PRO A 183 1.66 -16.49 -1.23
CA PRO A 183 1.83 -15.90 0.09
C PRO A 183 3.25 -15.39 0.29
N SER A 184 3.40 -14.21 0.92
CA SER A 184 4.73 -13.65 1.20
C SER A 184 5.64 -14.65 1.91
N SER A 185 6.87 -14.76 1.43
CA SER A 185 7.92 -15.58 2.07
C SER A 185 8.59 -14.87 3.25
N TYR A 186 8.19 -13.63 3.56
CA TYR A 186 8.78 -12.89 4.66
C TYR A 186 8.45 -13.53 5.99
N ASP A 187 9.42 -13.50 6.90
CA ASP A 187 9.20 -13.63 8.33
C ASP A 187 9.52 -12.30 9.01
N LEU A 188 9.38 -12.28 10.35
CA LEU A 188 9.68 -11.07 11.13
C LEU A 188 11.12 -10.58 10.95
N GLU A 189 12.09 -11.50 10.85
CA GLU A 189 13.50 -11.15 10.70
C GLU A 189 13.74 -10.49 9.34
N THR A 190 13.27 -11.12 8.26
CA THR A 190 13.33 -10.60 6.89
C THR A 190 12.67 -9.22 6.79
N PHE A 191 11.53 -9.03 7.45
CA PHE A 191 10.83 -7.75 7.41
C PHE A 191 11.58 -6.63 8.16
N LEU A 192 12.29 -6.97 9.25
CA LEU A 192 13.15 -6.04 9.98
C LEU A 192 14.40 -5.69 9.16
N GLU A 193 15.03 -6.67 8.51
CA GLU A 193 16.14 -6.43 7.58
C GLU A 193 15.73 -5.51 6.43
N LEU A 194 14.50 -5.66 5.93
CA LEU A 194 13.93 -4.76 4.92
C LEU A 194 13.82 -3.33 5.43
N GLN A 195 13.41 -3.13 6.69
CA GLN A 195 13.39 -1.79 7.30
C GLN A 195 14.80 -1.21 7.37
N ASP A 196 15.76 -1.97 7.91
CA ASP A 196 17.14 -1.51 8.11
C ASP A 196 17.84 -1.13 6.81
N ARG A 197 17.55 -1.86 5.73
CA ARG A 197 18.16 -1.64 4.40
C ARG A 197 17.62 -0.39 3.71
N HIS A 198 16.32 -0.11 3.82
CA HIS A 198 15.66 0.89 2.98
C HIS A 198 15.21 2.14 3.75
N LYS A 199 14.85 2.06 5.03
CA LYS A 199 14.45 3.25 5.80
C LYS A 199 15.50 4.36 5.82
N PRO A 200 16.82 4.07 5.97
CA PRO A 200 17.84 5.13 5.95
C PRO A 200 17.95 5.89 4.62
N LYS A 201 17.32 5.38 3.55
CA LYS A 201 17.27 6.02 2.23
C LYS A 201 16.10 6.99 2.09
N LEU A 202 15.15 7.00 3.03
CA LEU A 202 14.00 7.90 3.00
C LEU A 202 14.45 9.33 3.32
N ASN A 203 14.00 10.28 2.50
CA ASN A 203 14.27 11.69 2.66
C ASN A 203 13.02 12.36 3.23
N TYR A 204 13.04 12.73 4.51
CA TYR A 204 11.89 13.34 5.14
C TYR A 204 11.82 14.86 4.91
N PRO A 205 10.61 15.45 4.98
CA PRO A 205 10.47 16.89 5.11
C PRO A 205 11.26 17.39 6.33
N PRO A 206 11.79 18.62 6.29
CA PRO A 206 12.36 19.22 7.49
C PRO A 206 11.27 19.34 8.56
N ASP A 207 11.66 19.13 9.83
CA ASP A 207 10.77 19.43 10.95
C ASP A 207 10.33 20.89 10.88
N GLU A 208 9.03 21.16 11.04
CA GLU A 208 8.54 22.53 11.18
C GLU A 208 9.02 23.07 12.53
N GLU A 209 9.92 24.08 12.52
CA GLU A 209 10.40 24.80 13.71
C GLU A 209 9.29 25.59 14.44
#